data_AF-S8CXV6-F1
#
_entry.id   AF-S8CXV6-F1
#
_cell.length_a   1.000
_cell.length_b   1.000
_cell.length_c   1.000
_cell.angle_alpha   90.00
_cell.angle_beta   90.00
_cell.angle_gamma   90.00
#
_symmetry.space_group_name_H-M   'P 1'
#
loop_
_entity.id
_entity.type
_entity.pdbx_description
1 polymer ?
#
loop_
_entity_poly.entity_id
_entity_poly.type
_entity_poly.pdbx_seq_one_letter_code
_entity_poly.pdbx_strand_id
1 'polypeptide(L)'
;KTRISCKIGRGSVHLFSRNNSIADFMRFKSDGDARLQTAVVSYRKKFPWSLLQPFLQVDLVSTIHIADKEYFSMLQKELEKYDCVLYEMVTSRESLEARANSVAAIKKMKATQSHSRGFNVLGCIQRQMAKLLVLDFQLDCLDYQTENWFHADLDFETFKLLQVEKGESFFTFARDMTLRSTRAVVQPAPIREDLGPWRSKLLQASRIVPMPLVGLFIIGSICTDVGNIREECPELEALSRLDVGAALKVFLAKRLTSEFTQATADVEEKSVIIGERNRAATKALQEAMKSGSKRIAVLYGGGHMPDLGRRLQDEFELVPSSVQWMTAWSIKKNTAAAAADSSFPLNRYQTLALLIFSSVLALDLWFWELFFGTTVNWASDVASELFRYVHG
;
A
#
# COMPACT_ATOMS: atom_id res chain seq x y z
N LYS A 1 23.89 -10.71 -14.08
CA LYS A 1 22.85 -9.75 -14.54
C LYS A 1 21.84 -10.51 -15.39
N THR A 2 20.80 -11.07 -14.80
CA THR A 2 19.82 -11.91 -15.51
C THR A 2 18.48 -11.19 -15.45
N ARG A 3 18.03 -10.68 -16.60
CA ARG A 3 16.79 -9.91 -16.78
C ARG A 3 15.61 -10.68 -16.18
N ILE A 4 14.93 -10.07 -15.20
CA ILE A 4 13.65 -10.54 -14.70
C ILE A 4 12.59 -10.16 -15.75
N SER A 5 12.03 -11.15 -16.45
CA SER A 5 10.92 -10.94 -17.36
C SER A 5 9.64 -10.81 -16.54
N CYS A 6 9.19 -9.58 -16.28
CA CYS A 6 7.84 -9.37 -15.77
C CYS A 6 6.83 -9.87 -16.82
N LYS A 7 5.92 -10.76 -16.39
CA LYS A 7 4.88 -11.33 -17.26
C LYS A 7 3.57 -10.59 -16.99
N ILE A 8 2.97 -10.02 -18.03
CA ILE A 8 1.60 -9.50 -17.99
C ILE A 8 0.64 -10.68 -18.18
N GLY A 9 -0.19 -10.98 -17.19
CA GLY A 9 -1.18 -12.06 -17.25
C GLY A 9 -2.62 -11.53 -17.28
N ARG A 10 -3.52 -12.15 -18.07
CA ARG A 10 -4.96 -11.85 -18.04
C ARG A 10 -5.63 -12.52 -16.82
N GLY A 11 -6.50 -11.78 -16.13
CA GLY A 11 -7.28 -12.27 -14.97
C GLY A 11 -8.78 -12.47 -15.26
N SER A 12 -9.50 -13.08 -14.30
CA SER A 12 -10.97 -13.20 -14.33
C SER A 12 -11.65 -11.92 -13.87
N VAL A 13 -12.67 -11.45 -14.61
CA VAL A 13 -13.34 -10.16 -14.40
C VAL A 13 -14.48 -10.25 -13.36
N HIS A 14 -15.04 -11.44 -13.15
CA HIS A 14 -16.25 -11.65 -12.33
C HIS A 14 -16.05 -11.29 -10.84
N LEU A 15 -14.81 -11.28 -10.36
CA LEU A 15 -14.46 -10.91 -8.98
C LEU A 15 -14.75 -9.42 -8.70
N PHE A 16 -14.49 -8.54 -9.68
CA PHE A 16 -14.65 -7.09 -9.58
C PHE A 16 -16.10 -6.61 -9.69
N SER A 17 -17.05 -7.52 -9.95
CA SER A 17 -18.47 -7.19 -10.11
C SER A 17 -19.30 -7.41 -8.84
N ARG A 18 -18.76 -8.07 -7.81
CA ARG A 18 -19.54 -8.46 -6.61
C ARG A 18 -19.04 -7.86 -5.30
N ASN A 19 -17.72 -7.74 -5.12
CA ASN A 19 -17.12 -7.10 -3.95
C ASN A 19 -15.70 -6.67 -4.35
N ASN A 20 -15.47 -5.38 -4.54
CA ASN A 20 -14.14 -4.86 -4.83
C ASN A 20 -13.31 -4.90 -3.54
N SER A 21 -12.52 -5.95 -3.31
CA SER A 21 -11.61 -6.05 -2.17
C SER A 21 -10.18 -5.70 -2.57
N ILE A 22 -9.32 -5.37 -1.60
CA ILE A 22 -7.90 -5.07 -1.88
C ILE A 22 -7.22 -6.28 -2.57
N ALA A 23 -7.60 -7.50 -2.18
CA ALA A 23 -7.09 -8.74 -2.76
C ALA A 23 -7.41 -8.90 -4.27
N ASP A 24 -8.43 -8.20 -4.77
CA ASP A 24 -8.74 -8.18 -6.21
C ASP A 24 -7.77 -7.29 -6.98
N PHE A 25 -7.17 -6.28 -6.34
CA PHE A 25 -6.24 -5.35 -6.97
C PHE A 25 -4.77 -5.62 -6.64
N MET A 26 -4.50 -6.42 -5.60
CA MET A 26 -3.16 -6.85 -5.22
C MET A 26 -3.18 -8.31 -4.80
N ARG A 27 -2.26 -9.12 -5.33
CA ARG A 27 -2.18 -10.54 -4.96
C ARG A 27 -0.76 -11.03 -4.79
N PHE A 28 -0.60 -11.93 -3.83
CA PHE A 28 0.60 -12.73 -3.68
C PHE A 28 0.38 -14.10 -4.32
N LYS A 29 1.29 -14.52 -5.20
CA LYS A 29 1.24 -15.84 -5.87
C LYS A 29 2.52 -16.60 -5.57
N SER A 30 2.38 -17.88 -5.23
CA SER A 30 3.49 -18.79 -4.96
C SER A 30 3.35 -20.06 -5.79
N ASP A 31 3.63 -19.97 -7.09
CA ASP A 31 3.59 -21.07 -8.07
C ASP A 31 5.01 -21.38 -8.59
N GLY A 32 5.91 -21.73 -7.67
CA GLY A 32 7.34 -21.95 -7.91
C GLY A 32 8.19 -20.75 -7.48
N ASP A 33 7.89 -19.57 -8.01
CA ASP A 33 8.45 -18.29 -7.54
C ASP A 33 7.39 -17.50 -6.77
N ALA A 34 7.78 -16.93 -5.63
CA ALA A 34 6.92 -16.07 -4.81
C ALA A 34 6.88 -14.65 -5.41
N ARG A 35 5.69 -14.16 -5.77
CA ARG A 35 5.52 -12.91 -6.51
C ARG A 35 4.40 -12.06 -5.92
N LEU A 36 4.67 -10.77 -5.74
CA LEU A 36 3.62 -9.77 -5.49
C LEU A 36 3.22 -9.13 -6.81
N GLN A 37 1.91 -9.03 -7.06
CA GLN A 37 1.37 -8.46 -8.27
C GLN A 37 0.31 -7.40 -7.96
N THR A 38 0.26 -6.35 -8.77
CA THR A 38 -0.81 -5.34 -8.79
C THR A 38 -1.65 -5.51 -10.05
N ALA A 39 -2.92 -5.08 -9.98
CA ALA A 39 -3.85 -5.17 -11.09
C ALA A 39 -4.03 -3.83 -11.81
N VAL A 40 -4.14 -3.91 -13.13
CA VAL A 40 -4.76 -2.88 -13.97
C VAL A 40 -6.12 -3.42 -14.39
N VAL A 41 -7.19 -2.74 -13.97
CA VAL A 41 -8.57 -3.18 -14.21
C VAL A 41 -9.24 -2.18 -15.12
N SER A 42 -9.65 -2.64 -16.30
CA SER A 42 -10.31 -1.79 -17.29
C SER A 42 -11.81 -1.78 -17.11
N TYR A 43 -12.40 -0.59 -17.03
CA TYR A 43 -13.83 -0.38 -16.93
C TYR A 43 -14.37 0.30 -18.19
N ARG A 44 -15.57 -0.11 -18.61
CA ARG A 44 -16.28 0.43 -19.78
C ARG A 44 -17.75 0.63 -19.47
N LYS A 45 -18.42 1.48 -20.24
CA LYS A 45 -19.87 1.64 -20.13
C LYS A 45 -20.58 0.31 -20.38
N LYS A 46 -21.62 0.03 -19.60
CA LYS A 46 -22.53 -1.09 -19.84
C LYS A 46 -23.40 -0.82 -21.07
N PHE A 47 -23.82 -1.87 -21.77
CA PHE A 47 -24.86 -1.74 -22.78
C PHE A 47 -26.19 -1.29 -22.12
N PRO A 48 -26.96 -0.35 -22.72
CA PRO A 48 -26.79 0.24 -24.05
C PRO A 48 -25.92 1.50 -24.09
N TRP A 49 -25.54 2.09 -22.95
CA TRP A 49 -24.74 3.33 -22.91
C TRP A 49 -23.36 3.23 -23.58
N SER A 50 -22.81 2.01 -23.70
CA SER A 50 -21.63 1.74 -24.51
C SER A 50 -21.76 2.17 -25.98
N LEU A 51 -22.98 2.28 -26.53
CA LEU A 51 -23.21 2.79 -27.88
C LEU A 51 -22.98 4.30 -27.99
N LEU A 52 -23.23 5.06 -26.93
CA LEU A 52 -23.01 6.51 -26.93
C LEU A 52 -21.56 6.89 -26.60
N GLN A 53 -20.86 6.05 -25.83
CA GLN A 53 -19.47 6.27 -25.45
C GLN A 53 -18.61 5.02 -25.72
N PRO A 54 -18.51 4.55 -26.99
CA PRO A 54 -17.87 3.28 -27.32
C PRO A 54 -16.36 3.26 -27.06
N PHE A 55 -15.73 4.43 -27.09
CA PHE A 55 -14.30 4.58 -26.88
C PHE A 55 -13.92 4.94 -25.45
N LEU A 56 -14.90 5.19 -24.57
CA LEU A 56 -14.61 5.50 -23.18
C LEU A 56 -14.10 4.25 -22.46
N GLN A 57 -12.92 4.39 -21.88
CA GLN A 57 -12.26 3.39 -21.06
C GLN A 57 -11.61 4.10 -19.87
N VAL A 58 -11.95 3.64 -18.68
CA VAL A 58 -11.32 4.09 -17.43
C VAL A 58 -10.62 2.89 -16.83
N ASP A 59 -9.31 2.99 -16.65
CA ASP A 59 -8.51 1.92 -16.05
C ASP A 59 -8.10 2.31 -14.63
N LEU A 60 -8.48 1.49 -13.65
CA LEU A 60 -7.92 1.58 -12.31
C LEU A 60 -6.55 0.90 -12.32
N VAL A 61 -5.50 1.70 -12.15
CA VAL A 61 -4.10 1.25 -12.18
C VAL A 61 -3.60 1.17 -10.75
N SER A 62 -3.66 -0.04 -10.17
CA SER A 62 -3.18 -0.28 -8.81
C SER A 62 -1.66 -0.22 -8.75
N THR A 63 -1.13 0.51 -7.77
CA THR A 63 0.30 0.54 -7.50
C THR A 63 0.66 0.23 -6.05
N ILE A 64 1.91 -0.16 -5.85
CA ILE A 64 2.57 -0.24 -4.56
C ILE A 64 3.75 0.75 -4.57
N HIS A 65 3.96 1.45 -3.46
CA HIS A 65 4.96 2.52 -3.39
C HIS A 65 6.41 2.04 -3.40
N ILE A 66 6.64 0.76 -3.09
CA ILE A 66 7.96 0.14 -3.07
C ILE A 66 7.88 -1.11 -3.96
N ALA A 67 8.73 -1.21 -4.99
CA ALA A 67 8.73 -2.31 -5.96
C ALA A 67 10.07 -2.43 -6.68
N ASP A 68 10.25 -3.45 -7.51
CA ASP A 68 11.42 -3.56 -8.39
C ASP A 68 11.45 -2.37 -9.37
N LYS A 69 12.63 -1.84 -9.71
CA LYS A 69 12.76 -0.73 -10.68
C LYS A 69 12.07 -1.03 -12.02
N GLU A 70 12.18 -2.27 -12.47
CA GLU A 70 11.57 -2.73 -13.71
C GLU A 70 10.05 -2.55 -13.68
N TYR A 71 9.40 -2.80 -12.53
CA TYR A 71 7.96 -2.58 -12.35
C TYR A 71 7.57 -1.14 -12.67
N PHE A 72 8.25 -0.15 -12.09
CA PHE A 72 7.95 1.26 -12.36
C PHE A 72 8.27 1.67 -13.80
N SER A 73 9.34 1.11 -14.38
CA SER A 73 9.71 1.38 -15.77
C SER A 73 8.63 0.90 -16.75
N MET A 74 8.05 -0.28 -16.51
CA MET A 74 6.93 -0.77 -17.32
C MET A 74 5.65 0.00 -17.05
N LEU A 75 5.38 0.34 -15.78
CA LEU A 75 4.22 1.12 -15.40
C LEU A 75 4.20 2.48 -16.10
N GLN A 76 5.34 3.20 -16.12
CA GLN A 76 5.49 4.45 -16.87
C GLN A 76 5.14 4.25 -18.35
N LYS A 77 5.71 3.23 -19.00
CA LYS A 77 5.46 2.91 -20.41
C LYS A 77 4.01 2.54 -20.71
N GLU A 78 3.34 1.83 -19.79
CA GLU A 78 1.92 1.51 -19.95
C GLU A 78 1.06 2.78 -19.83
N LEU A 79 1.42 3.70 -18.92
CA LEU A 79 0.71 4.96 -18.68
C LEU A 79 0.85 5.99 -19.82
N GLU A 80 1.92 5.92 -20.62
CA GLU A 80 2.09 6.75 -21.82
C GLU A 80 0.98 6.57 -22.87
N LYS A 81 0.23 5.46 -22.81
CA LYS A 81 -0.83 5.13 -23.78
C LYS A 81 -2.16 5.82 -23.49
N TYR A 82 -2.30 6.50 -22.36
CA TYR A 82 -3.56 7.11 -21.92
C TYR A 82 -3.61 8.59 -22.29
N ASP A 83 -4.82 9.06 -22.59
CA ASP A 83 -5.06 10.47 -22.89
C ASP A 83 -4.94 11.32 -21.62
N CYS A 84 -5.24 10.71 -20.47
CA CYS A 84 -5.26 11.36 -19.16
C CYS A 84 -4.84 10.35 -18.08
N VAL A 85 -3.88 10.73 -17.23
CA VAL A 85 -3.46 9.97 -16.05
C VAL A 85 -3.78 10.79 -14.80
N LEU A 86 -4.76 10.34 -14.03
CA LEU A 86 -5.16 10.89 -12.74
C LEU A 86 -4.36 10.19 -11.65
N TYR A 87 -3.57 10.93 -10.87
CA TYR A 87 -2.67 10.31 -9.91
C TYR A 87 -2.90 10.73 -8.46
N GLU A 88 -2.64 9.79 -7.56
CA GLU A 88 -2.62 9.97 -6.11
C GLU A 88 -1.36 10.72 -5.65
N MET A 89 -1.53 11.81 -4.90
CA MET A 89 -0.45 12.48 -4.16
C MET A 89 -1.01 13.58 -3.25
N VAL A 90 -0.83 13.46 -1.94
CA VAL A 90 -1.07 14.58 -1.01
C VAL A 90 0.18 15.46 -0.96
N THR A 91 0.05 16.71 -1.40
CA THR A 91 1.13 17.71 -1.40
C THR A 91 0.57 19.10 -1.14
N SER A 92 1.41 20.07 -0.74
CA SER A 92 0.95 21.43 -0.45
C SER A 92 0.34 22.10 -1.68
N ARG A 93 -0.66 22.97 -1.44
CA ARG A 93 -1.30 23.75 -2.50
C ARG A 93 -0.29 24.57 -3.31
N GLU A 94 0.69 25.17 -2.64
CA GLU A 94 1.79 25.89 -3.29
C GLU A 94 2.56 25.01 -4.29
N SER A 95 2.84 23.75 -3.94
CA SER A 95 3.54 22.82 -4.85
C SER A 95 2.68 22.47 -6.07
N LEU A 96 1.36 22.37 -5.88
CA LEU A 96 0.41 22.12 -6.98
C LEU A 96 0.32 23.34 -7.91
N GLU A 97 0.24 24.55 -7.36
CA GLU A 97 0.19 25.80 -8.11
C GLU A 97 1.50 26.03 -8.88
N ALA A 98 2.66 25.83 -8.24
CA ALA A 98 3.95 25.89 -8.89
C ALA A 98 4.04 24.90 -10.07
N ARG A 99 3.49 23.68 -9.89
CA ARG A 99 3.40 22.69 -10.96
C ARG A 99 2.49 23.16 -12.10
N ALA A 100 1.27 23.59 -11.80
CA ALA A 100 0.33 24.08 -12.81
C ALA A 100 0.93 25.23 -13.65
N ASN A 101 1.62 26.15 -12.98
CA ASN A 101 2.34 27.25 -13.61
C ASN A 101 3.53 26.76 -14.44
N SER A 102 4.27 25.75 -13.97
CA SER A 102 5.37 25.15 -14.72
C SER A 102 4.91 24.41 -15.98
N VAL A 103 3.79 23.68 -15.94
CA VAL A 103 3.21 23.01 -17.12
C VAL A 103 2.71 24.05 -18.13
N ALA A 104 2.08 25.14 -17.65
CA ALA A 104 1.71 26.27 -18.49
C ALA A 104 2.92 26.97 -19.13
N ALA A 105 4.05 27.04 -18.42
CA ALA A 105 5.32 27.61 -18.90
C ALA A 105 6.10 26.66 -19.84
N ILE A 106 6.03 25.35 -19.63
CA ILE A 106 6.62 24.32 -20.53
C ILE A 106 5.99 24.38 -21.92
N LYS A 107 4.72 24.80 -22.03
CA LYS A 107 4.06 25.14 -23.30
C LYS A 107 4.74 26.32 -24.05
N LYS A 108 5.65 27.05 -23.41
CA LYS A 108 6.30 28.26 -23.93
C LYS A 108 7.83 28.22 -24.02
N MET A 109 8.54 27.27 -23.42
CA MET A 109 9.99 27.08 -23.66
C MET A 109 10.48 25.75 -23.07
N LYS A 110 11.30 25.01 -23.83
CA LYS A 110 11.99 23.80 -23.40
C LYS A 110 13.13 24.15 -22.43
N ALA A 111 13.24 23.30 -21.41
CA ALA A 111 14.38 23.08 -20.51
C ALA A 111 14.61 24.11 -19.40
N THR A 112 14.27 23.71 -18.17
CA THR A 112 15.22 23.58 -17.05
C THR A 112 14.53 22.91 -15.87
N GLN A 113 15.08 21.77 -15.43
CA GLN A 113 14.59 21.02 -14.29
C GLN A 113 15.00 21.71 -12.99
N SER A 114 14.03 22.00 -12.13
CA SER A 114 14.25 22.36 -10.73
C SER A 114 13.36 21.49 -9.85
N HIS A 115 13.97 20.58 -9.11
CA HIS A 115 13.33 19.77 -8.09
C HIS A 115 13.32 20.54 -6.77
N SER A 116 12.26 21.32 -6.50
CA SER A 116 11.96 21.73 -5.12
C SER A 116 11.17 20.61 -4.43
N ARG A 117 11.87 19.61 -3.88
CA ARG A 117 11.25 18.59 -3.02
C ARG A 117 11.23 19.10 -1.59
N GLY A 118 10.05 19.49 -1.11
CA GLY A 118 9.80 19.72 0.32
C GLY A 118 10.17 18.50 1.16
N PHE A 119 10.73 18.74 2.34
CA PHE A 119 11.16 17.72 3.28
C PHE A 119 9.95 16.91 3.78
N ASN A 120 9.74 15.70 3.26
CA ASN A 120 8.62 14.84 3.65
C ASN A 120 9.14 13.63 4.43
N VAL A 121 9.00 13.65 5.77
CA VAL A 121 9.51 12.64 6.71
C VAL A 121 9.04 11.23 6.33
N LEU A 122 7.78 11.09 5.88
CA LEU A 122 7.23 9.82 5.42
C LEU A 122 7.96 9.28 4.18
N GLY A 123 8.30 10.16 3.24
CA GLY A 123 9.09 9.80 2.06
C GLY A 123 10.53 9.41 2.39
N CYS A 124 11.09 9.88 3.51
CA CYS A 124 12.40 9.42 3.99
C CYS A 124 12.31 7.95 4.48
N ILE A 125 11.30 7.64 5.31
CA ILE A 125 11.08 6.29 5.85
C ILE A 125 10.86 5.29 4.71
N GLN A 126 9.98 5.61 3.75
CA GLN A 126 9.70 4.73 2.61
C GLN A 126 10.94 4.45 1.75
N ARG A 127 11.82 5.44 1.54
CA ARG A 127 13.10 5.24 0.85
C ARG A 127 14.06 4.34 1.61
N GLN A 128 14.14 4.45 2.94
CA GLN A 128 14.98 3.56 3.73
C GLN A 128 14.44 2.13 3.71
N MET A 129 13.11 1.95 3.78
CA MET A 129 12.47 0.64 3.63
C MET A 129 12.74 0.03 2.25
N ALA A 130 12.66 0.83 1.18
CA ALA A 130 13.00 0.38 -0.18
C ALA A 130 14.44 -0.15 -0.25
N LYS A 131 15.41 0.59 0.31
CA LYS A 131 16.81 0.14 0.39
C LYS A 131 16.99 -1.16 1.17
N LEU A 132 16.32 -1.29 2.33
CA LEU A 132 16.38 -2.51 3.15
C LEU A 132 15.88 -3.73 2.37
N LEU A 133 14.84 -3.54 1.56
CA LEU A 133 14.26 -4.59 0.73
C LEU A 133 15.00 -4.78 -0.60
N VAL A 134 16.02 -3.98 -0.92
CA VAL A 134 16.64 -3.97 -2.26
C VAL A 134 15.56 -3.78 -3.33
N LEU A 135 14.76 -2.73 -3.14
CA LEU A 135 13.68 -2.28 -4.01
C LEU A 135 13.81 -0.76 -4.21
N ASP A 136 13.00 -0.22 -5.09
CA ASP A 136 12.96 1.20 -5.42
C ASP A 136 11.66 1.86 -4.93
N PHE A 137 11.70 3.18 -4.78
CA PHE A 137 10.57 3.98 -4.33
C PHE A 137 9.87 4.66 -5.52
N GLN A 138 8.53 4.62 -5.54
CA GLN A 138 7.69 5.07 -6.65
C GLN A 138 7.99 6.50 -7.11
N LEU A 139 8.08 7.47 -6.18
CA LEU A 139 8.30 8.88 -6.51
C LEU A 139 9.72 9.19 -7.01
N ASP A 140 10.62 8.21 -7.00
CA ASP A 140 11.97 8.33 -7.57
C ASP A 140 12.05 7.66 -8.95
N CYS A 141 11.05 6.87 -9.32
CA CYS A 141 11.05 6.10 -10.57
C CYS A 141 10.02 6.60 -11.60
N LEU A 142 8.86 7.10 -11.16
CA LEU A 142 7.82 7.62 -12.06
C LEU A 142 8.02 9.11 -12.35
N ASP A 143 7.78 9.50 -13.59
CA ASP A 143 7.79 10.90 -14.01
C ASP A 143 6.37 11.46 -14.00
N TYR A 144 6.10 12.26 -12.97
CA TYR A 144 4.84 12.97 -12.79
C TYR A 144 4.76 14.29 -13.56
N GLN A 145 5.78 14.68 -14.33
CA GLN A 145 5.82 15.98 -15.03
C GLN A 145 5.31 15.91 -16.47
N THR A 146 4.82 14.76 -16.92
CA THR A 146 4.29 14.59 -18.28
C THR A 146 2.98 15.36 -18.45
N GLU A 147 2.75 15.95 -19.63
CA GLU A 147 1.63 16.88 -19.90
C GLU A 147 0.24 16.27 -19.69
N ASN A 148 0.08 14.95 -19.86
CA ASN A 148 -1.18 14.23 -19.67
C ASN A 148 -1.40 13.72 -18.22
N TRP A 149 -0.56 14.13 -17.25
CA TRP A 149 -0.69 13.73 -15.84
C TRP A 149 -1.33 14.83 -15.00
N PHE A 150 -2.47 14.52 -14.39
CA PHE A 150 -3.24 15.45 -13.58
C PHE A 150 -3.33 14.98 -12.14
N HIS A 151 -3.11 15.90 -11.22
CA HIS A 151 -3.32 15.64 -9.79
C HIS A 151 -4.81 15.44 -9.55
N ALA A 152 -5.16 14.37 -8.84
CA ALA A 152 -6.55 13.97 -8.62
C ALA A 152 -6.86 13.73 -7.13
N ASP A 153 -6.07 14.31 -6.23
CA ASP A 153 -6.13 14.03 -4.80
C ASP A 153 -6.35 15.33 -4.00
N LEU A 154 -6.38 15.24 -2.67
CA LEU A 154 -6.46 16.41 -1.80
C LEU A 154 -5.10 17.12 -1.71
N ASP A 155 -5.13 18.44 -1.60
CA ASP A 155 -3.98 19.20 -1.11
C ASP A 155 -3.75 18.93 0.39
N PHE A 156 -2.52 19.13 0.85
CA PHE A 156 -2.11 18.80 2.22
C PHE A 156 -2.91 19.59 3.27
N GLU A 157 -3.20 20.85 2.99
CA GLU A 157 -3.92 21.74 3.88
C GLU A 157 -5.37 21.27 4.05
N THR A 158 -6.07 20.98 2.96
CA THR A 158 -7.42 20.42 2.97
C THR A 158 -7.45 19.02 3.59
N PHE A 159 -6.47 18.17 3.29
CA PHE A 159 -6.35 16.85 3.92
C PHE A 159 -6.26 16.97 5.45
N LYS A 160 -5.44 17.90 5.96
CA LYS A 160 -5.30 18.15 7.39
C LYS A 160 -6.56 18.70 8.04
N LEU A 161 -7.25 19.62 7.38
CA LEU A 161 -8.52 20.17 7.87
C LEU A 161 -9.58 19.08 8.02
N LEU A 162 -9.74 18.23 6.99
CA LEU A 162 -10.71 17.13 7.02
C LEU A 162 -10.37 16.09 8.10
N GLN A 163 -9.08 15.81 8.34
CA GLN A 163 -8.65 14.94 9.45
C GLN A 163 -9.11 15.49 10.80
N VAL A 164 -8.94 16.78 11.03
CA VAL A 164 -9.38 17.43 12.29
C VAL A 164 -10.92 17.42 12.40
N GLU A 165 -11.62 17.79 11.33
CA GLU A 165 -13.09 17.84 11.31
C GLU A 165 -13.74 16.49 11.62
N LYS A 166 -13.17 15.40 11.08
CA LYS A 166 -13.66 14.03 11.33
C LYS A 166 -13.08 13.38 12.58
N GLY A 167 -12.17 14.05 13.31
CA GLY A 167 -11.46 13.46 14.45
C GLY A 167 -10.59 12.26 14.05
N GLU A 168 -10.10 12.24 12.82
CA GLU A 168 -9.33 11.14 12.24
C GLU A 168 -7.83 11.40 12.28
N SER A 169 -7.08 10.33 12.54
CA SER A 169 -5.63 10.28 12.43
C SER A 169 -5.24 8.93 11.84
N PHE A 170 -3.98 8.79 11.40
CA PHE A 170 -3.47 7.49 10.96
C PHE A 170 -3.58 6.43 12.07
N PHE A 171 -3.44 6.82 13.34
CA PHE A 171 -3.58 5.89 14.46
C PHE A 171 -5.02 5.42 14.64
N THR A 172 -5.97 6.36 14.72
CA THR A 172 -7.38 6.00 14.91
C THR A 172 -7.89 5.14 13.74
N PHE A 173 -7.48 5.47 12.52
CA PHE A 173 -7.75 4.64 11.35
C PHE A 173 -7.15 3.23 11.45
N ALA A 174 -5.85 3.11 11.77
CA ALA A 174 -5.19 1.80 11.92
C ALA A 174 -5.83 0.95 13.04
N ARG A 175 -6.20 1.58 14.15
CA ARG A 175 -6.92 0.94 15.25
C ARG A 175 -8.28 0.44 14.80
N ASP A 176 -9.07 1.28 14.13
CA ASP A 176 -10.43 0.94 13.69
C ASP A 176 -10.39 -0.17 12.63
N MET A 177 -9.41 -0.13 11.72
CA MET A 177 -9.09 -1.18 10.76
C MET A 177 -8.78 -2.51 11.46
N THR A 178 -7.89 -2.48 12.47
CA THR A 178 -7.49 -3.66 13.25
C THR A 178 -8.67 -4.25 14.03
N LEU A 179 -9.47 -3.40 14.67
CA LEU A 179 -10.61 -3.82 15.48
C LEU A 179 -11.70 -4.48 14.62
N ARG A 180 -12.04 -3.88 13.47
CA ARG A 180 -13.06 -4.44 12.57
C ARG A 180 -12.60 -5.69 11.85
N SER A 181 -11.37 -5.72 11.37
CA SER A 181 -10.79 -6.93 10.77
C SER A 181 -10.69 -8.07 11.78
N THR A 182 -10.29 -7.78 13.03
CA THR A 182 -10.34 -8.76 14.12
C THR A 182 -11.76 -9.23 14.37
N ARG A 183 -12.74 -8.33 14.49
CA ARG A 183 -14.15 -8.69 14.70
C ARG A 183 -14.72 -9.54 13.55
N ALA A 184 -14.33 -9.27 12.31
CA ALA A 184 -14.70 -10.09 11.15
C ALA A 184 -14.05 -11.48 11.17
N VAL A 185 -12.88 -11.61 11.80
CA VAL A 185 -12.16 -12.86 12.07
C VAL A 185 -12.59 -13.52 13.40
N VAL A 186 -13.57 -12.96 14.14
CA VAL A 186 -14.17 -13.61 15.34
C VAL A 186 -15.26 -14.63 14.96
N GLN A 187 -15.21 -15.20 13.74
CA GLN A 187 -15.48 -16.63 13.63
C GLN A 187 -14.22 -17.32 14.16
N PRO A 188 -14.28 -18.09 15.25
CA PRO A 188 -13.07 -18.52 15.97
C PRO A 188 -12.11 -19.15 14.97
N ALA A 189 -11.04 -18.43 14.61
CA ALA A 189 -9.90 -19.06 13.99
C ALA A 189 -9.57 -20.22 14.93
N PRO A 190 -9.59 -21.48 14.45
CA PRO A 190 -9.46 -22.62 15.33
C PRO A 190 -8.24 -22.37 16.20
N ILE A 191 -8.42 -22.50 17.52
CA ILE A 191 -7.31 -22.44 18.46
C ILE A 191 -6.28 -23.39 17.87
N ARG A 192 -5.12 -22.85 17.53
CA ARG A 192 -4.02 -23.67 17.05
C ARG A 192 -3.54 -24.49 18.25
N GLU A 193 -4.19 -25.63 18.45
CA GLU A 193 -3.90 -26.62 19.51
C GLU A 193 -2.49 -27.22 19.32
N ASP A 194 -1.92 -27.10 18.12
CA ASP A 194 -0.52 -27.37 17.77
C ASP A 194 0.48 -26.42 18.44
N LEU A 195 0.05 -25.21 18.83
CA LEU A 195 0.90 -24.21 19.46
C LEU A 195 0.73 -24.19 20.97
N GLY A 196 1.84 -24.25 21.71
CA GLY A 196 1.82 -24.17 23.18
C GLY A 196 1.06 -22.92 23.71
N PRO A 197 0.51 -22.96 24.94
CA PRO A 197 -0.48 -21.99 25.42
C PRO A 197 -0.04 -20.51 25.33
N TRP A 198 1.25 -20.24 25.55
CA TRP A 198 1.79 -18.87 25.50
C TRP A 198 1.96 -18.35 24.06
N ARG A 199 2.31 -19.22 23.09
CA ARG A 199 2.47 -18.83 21.68
C ARG A 199 1.13 -18.52 21.03
N SER A 200 0.11 -19.32 21.35
CA SER A 200 -1.26 -19.09 20.90
C SER A 200 -1.80 -17.75 21.43
N LYS A 201 -1.61 -17.47 22.73
CA LYS A 201 -1.97 -16.17 23.34
C LYS A 201 -1.18 -15.00 22.76
N LEU A 202 0.12 -15.14 22.51
CA LEU A 202 0.96 -14.10 21.91
C LEU A 202 0.52 -13.78 20.47
N LEU A 203 0.25 -14.82 19.67
CA LEU A 203 -0.25 -14.66 18.31
C LEU A 203 -1.64 -14.01 18.30
N GLN A 204 -2.52 -14.36 19.25
CA GLN A 204 -3.82 -13.73 19.39
C GLN A 204 -3.70 -12.25 19.81
N ALA A 205 -2.85 -11.94 20.79
CA ALA A 205 -2.59 -10.57 21.22
C ALA A 205 -2.04 -9.71 20.06
N SER A 206 -1.13 -10.26 19.25
CA SER A 206 -0.58 -9.59 18.07
C SER A 206 -1.60 -9.25 16.99
N ARG A 207 -2.76 -9.93 16.97
CA ARG A 207 -3.86 -9.64 16.03
C ARG A 207 -4.77 -8.53 16.55
N ILE A 208 -4.84 -8.35 17.86
CA ILE A 208 -5.76 -7.40 18.52
C ILE A 208 -5.07 -6.05 18.73
N VAL A 209 -3.76 -6.04 19.03
CA VAL A 209 -3.00 -4.82 19.29
C VAL A 209 -2.31 -4.38 18.00
N PRO A 210 -2.47 -3.12 17.54
CA PRO A 210 -1.72 -2.60 16.41
C PRO A 210 -0.23 -2.67 16.74
N MET A 211 0.52 -3.47 15.98
CA MET A 211 1.94 -3.76 16.23
C MET A 211 2.77 -3.44 14.99
N PRO A 212 3.98 -2.87 15.14
CA PRO A 212 4.87 -2.58 14.02
C PRO A 212 5.20 -3.86 13.24
N LEU A 213 5.45 -3.70 11.93
CA LEU A 213 5.68 -4.80 10.99
C LEU A 213 6.82 -5.72 11.44
N VAL A 214 7.87 -5.17 12.06
CA VAL A 214 9.00 -5.95 12.59
C VAL A 214 8.56 -6.81 13.78
N GLY A 215 7.79 -6.24 14.71
CA GLY A 215 7.20 -7.02 15.81
C GLY A 215 6.33 -8.15 15.28
N LEU A 216 5.46 -7.86 14.30
CA LEU A 216 4.56 -8.87 13.71
C LEU A 216 5.34 -9.95 12.97
N PHE A 217 6.44 -9.59 12.33
CA PHE A 217 7.35 -10.52 11.69
C PHE A 217 8.03 -11.44 12.71
N ILE A 218 8.54 -10.89 13.81
CA ILE A 218 9.19 -11.65 14.89
C ILE A 218 8.19 -12.60 15.55
N ILE A 219 7.02 -12.10 15.97
CA ILE A 219 5.98 -12.93 16.59
C ILE A 219 5.49 -13.99 15.60
N GLY A 220 5.25 -13.61 14.34
CA GLY A 220 4.88 -14.54 13.28
C GLY A 220 5.90 -15.66 13.13
N SER A 221 7.19 -15.33 13.10
CA SER A 221 8.29 -16.29 12.99
C SER A 221 8.39 -17.21 14.21
N ILE A 222 8.30 -16.66 15.44
CA ILE A 222 8.37 -17.44 16.70
C ILE A 222 7.17 -18.38 16.87
N CYS A 223 6.00 -17.95 16.41
CA CYS A 223 4.75 -18.70 16.52
C CYS A 223 4.50 -19.64 15.32
N THR A 224 5.45 -19.80 14.39
CA THR A 224 5.36 -20.85 13.37
C THR A 224 5.71 -22.22 13.96
N ASP A 225 4.92 -23.24 13.63
CA ASP A 225 5.21 -24.61 14.03
C ASP A 225 6.38 -25.16 13.19
N VAL A 226 7.50 -25.45 13.85
CA VAL A 226 8.71 -26.03 13.25
C VAL A 226 8.55 -27.55 13.05
N GLY A 227 7.54 -28.18 13.67
CA GLY A 227 7.33 -29.63 13.69
C GLY A 227 6.63 -30.19 12.45
N ASN A 228 5.83 -29.39 11.74
CA ASN A 228 5.05 -29.86 10.58
C ASN A 228 5.55 -29.23 9.27
N ILE A 229 6.78 -29.57 8.88
CA ILE A 229 7.43 -29.20 7.61
C ILE A 229 6.78 -30.00 6.46
N ARG A 230 5.50 -29.74 6.16
CA ARG A 230 4.84 -30.26 4.94
C ARG A 230 4.09 -29.19 4.15
N GLU A 231 3.95 -27.99 4.69
CA GLU A 231 3.60 -26.80 3.90
C GLU A 231 4.81 -25.86 3.86
N GLU A 232 5.43 -25.73 2.69
CA GLU A 232 6.61 -24.90 2.45
C GLU A 232 6.31 -23.44 2.83
N CYS A 233 6.70 -23.01 4.03
CA CYS A 233 6.58 -21.63 4.45
C CYS A 233 7.72 -20.80 3.83
N PRO A 234 7.47 -19.97 2.79
CA PRO A 234 8.55 -19.35 2.02
C PRO A 234 9.32 -18.30 2.85
N GLU A 235 8.68 -17.75 3.90
CA GLU A 235 9.33 -16.86 4.88
C GLU A 235 10.41 -17.59 5.67
N LEU A 236 10.08 -18.79 6.18
CA LEU A 236 10.99 -19.59 6.99
C LEU A 236 12.12 -20.17 6.12
N GLU A 237 11.82 -20.53 4.88
CA GLU A 237 12.82 -20.95 3.88
C GLU A 237 13.78 -19.80 3.53
N ALA A 238 13.28 -18.57 3.39
CA ALA A 238 14.13 -17.41 3.17
C ALA A 238 14.98 -17.06 4.41
N LEU A 239 14.38 -17.13 5.61
CA LEU A 239 15.08 -16.94 6.88
C LEU A 239 16.16 -18.00 7.13
N SER A 240 15.91 -19.27 6.81
CA SER A 240 16.89 -20.35 6.98
C SER A 240 18.09 -20.19 6.05
N ARG A 241 17.92 -19.48 4.92
CA ARG A 241 19.00 -19.06 4.01
C ARG A 241 19.65 -17.73 4.41
N LEU A 242 19.30 -17.16 5.56
CA LEU A 242 19.73 -15.84 6.04
C LEU A 242 19.36 -14.68 5.08
N ASP A 243 18.38 -14.89 4.19
CA ASP A 243 17.84 -13.86 3.30
C ASP A 243 16.67 -13.14 3.98
N VAL A 244 17.01 -12.28 4.93
CA VAL A 244 16.04 -11.45 5.68
C VAL A 244 15.23 -10.55 4.75
N GLY A 245 15.83 -10.08 3.64
CA GLY A 245 15.15 -9.24 2.66
C GLY A 245 14.04 -10.00 1.93
N ALA A 246 14.32 -11.21 1.44
CA ALA A 246 13.30 -12.07 0.85
C ALA A 246 12.22 -12.46 1.86
N ALA A 247 12.60 -12.81 3.10
CA ALA A 247 11.62 -13.13 4.15
C ALA A 247 10.67 -11.96 4.43
N LEU A 248 11.21 -10.74 4.56
CA LEU A 248 10.42 -9.53 4.78
C LEU A 248 9.52 -9.19 3.58
N LYS A 249 9.99 -9.42 2.35
CA LYS A 249 9.16 -9.28 1.13
C LYS A 249 7.99 -10.26 1.11
N VAL A 250 8.20 -11.54 1.45
CA VAL A 250 7.11 -12.53 1.53
C VAL A 250 6.13 -12.11 2.62
N PHE A 251 6.63 -11.78 3.81
CA PHE A 251 5.81 -11.37 4.94
C PHE A 251 4.95 -10.15 4.60
N LEU A 252 5.56 -9.10 4.04
CA LEU A 252 4.86 -7.89 3.64
C LEU A 252 3.82 -8.19 2.55
N ALA A 253 4.17 -9.01 1.55
CA ALA A 253 3.25 -9.40 0.49
C ALA A 253 2.02 -10.12 1.06
N LYS A 254 2.21 -11.12 1.94
CA LYS A 254 1.09 -11.82 2.58
C LYS A 254 0.23 -10.88 3.42
N ARG A 255 0.83 -9.93 4.14
CA ARG A 255 0.09 -8.96 4.96
C ARG A 255 -0.77 -8.04 4.10
N LEU A 256 -0.23 -7.50 3.02
CA LEU A 256 -0.94 -6.61 2.11
C LEU A 256 -2.09 -7.31 1.36
N THR A 257 -2.00 -8.62 1.12
CA THR A 257 -3.00 -9.35 0.32
C THR A 257 -3.86 -10.31 1.14
N SER A 258 -3.82 -10.22 2.46
CA SER A 258 -4.59 -11.09 3.35
C SER A 258 -6.07 -10.68 3.42
N GLU A 259 -6.95 -11.65 3.72
CA GLU A 259 -8.41 -11.49 3.87
C GLU A 259 -8.82 -10.44 4.93
N PHE A 260 -7.87 -9.94 5.73
CA PHE A 260 -8.06 -8.83 6.67
C PHE A 260 -8.69 -7.57 6.04
N THR A 261 -8.63 -7.44 4.71
CA THR A 261 -9.06 -6.27 3.93
C THR A 261 -10.49 -6.35 3.38
N GLN A 262 -11.21 -7.47 3.54
CA GLN A 262 -12.58 -7.59 2.98
C GLN A 262 -13.66 -6.99 3.88
N ALA A 263 -13.46 -6.93 5.19
CA ALA A 263 -14.46 -6.49 6.17
C ALA A 263 -14.39 -5.00 6.54
N THR A 264 -13.57 -4.23 5.81
CA THR A 264 -13.17 -2.86 6.19
C THR A 264 -13.69 -1.78 5.24
N ALA A 265 -14.42 -2.18 4.19
CA ALA A 265 -14.98 -1.32 3.16
C ALA A 265 -15.70 -0.06 3.69
N ASP A 266 -16.55 -0.20 4.72
CA ASP A 266 -17.29 0.93 5.31
C ASP A 266 -16.39 1.94 6.04
N VAL A 267 -15.27 1.47 6.62
CA VAL A 267 -14.30 2.34 7.30
C VAL A 267 -13.46 3.07 6.27
N GLU A 268 -13.03 2.36 5.22
CA GLU A 268 -12.26 2.92 4.12
C GLU A 268 -13.04 4.04 3.44
N GLU A 269 -14.31 3.80 3.07
CA GLU A 269 -15.18 4.77 2.40
C GLU A 269 -15.46 6.02 3.24
N LYS A 270 -15.61 5.88 4.56
CA LYS A 270 -15.93 7.04 5.44
C LYS A 270 -14.70 7.84 5.84
N SER A 271 -13.52 7.24 5.75
CA SER A 271 -12.26 7.84 6.19
C SER A 271 -11.81 9.01 5.32
N VAL A 272 -11.05 9.93 5.91
CA VAL A 272 -10.29 10.96 5.19
C VAL A 272 -9.11 10.33 4.46
N ILE A 273 -8.54 9.24 4.99
CA ILE A 273 -7.33 8.60 4.45
C ILE A 273 -7.59 7.91 3.10
N ILE A 274 -8.81 7.42 2.87
CA ILE A 274 -9.20 6.77 1.61
C ILE A 274 -10.41 7.45 0.99
N GLY A 275 -11.54 7.47 1.69
CA GLY A 275 -12.83 7.95 1.19
C GLY A 275 -12.83 9.38 0.62
N GLU A 276 -12.40 10.36 1.40
CA GLU A 276 -12.39 11.77 0.92
C GLU A 276 -11.38 11.99 -0.22
N ARG A 277 -10.26 11.27 -0.21
CA ARG A 277 -9.27 11.30 -1.30
C ARG A 277 -9.80 10.67 -2.57
N ASN A 278 -10.52 9.56 -2.46
CA ASN A 278 -11.20 8.93 -3.59
C ASN A 278 -12.34 9.79 -4.14
N ARG A 279 -13.04 10.55 -3.29
CA ARG A 279 -14.04 11.53 -3.73
C ARG A 279 -13.41 12.67 -4.55
N ALA A 280 -12.19 13.09 -4.20
CA ALA A 280 -11.44 14.03 -5.05
C ALA A 280 -11.09 13.39 -6.41
N ALA A 281 -10.68 12.12 -6.39
CA ALA A 281 -10.34 11.38 -7.60
C ALA A 281 -11.53 11.22 -8.56
N THR A 282 -12.73 10.92 -8.04
CA THR A 282 -13.93 10.79 -8.89
C THR A 282 -14.39 12.13 -9.47
N LYS A 283 -14.23 13.24 -8.72
CA LYS A 283 -14.45 14.58 -9.29
C LYS A 283 -13.51 14.87 -10.45
N ALA A 284 -12.21 14.61 -10.27
CA ALA A 284 -11.21 14.78 -11.33
C ALA A 284 -11.50 13.85 -12.54
N LEU A 285 -11.97 12.62 -12.30
CA LEU A 285 -12.42 11.71 -13.36
C LEU A 285 -13.60 12.29 -14.13
N GLN A 286 -14.60 12.82 -13.44
CA GLN A 286 -15.76 13.44 -14.09
C GLN A 286 -15.33 14.63 -14.96
N GLU A 287 -14.38 15.44 -14.50
CA GLU A 287 -13.81 16.55 -15.29
C GLU A 287 -13.04 16.05 -16.52
N ALA A 288 -12.21 15.03 -16.36
CA ALA A 288 -11.46 14.42 -17.47
C ALA A 288 -12.39 13.80 -18.53
N MET A 289 -13.51 13.22 -18.11
CA MET A 289 -14.54 12.72 -19.04
C MET A 289 -15.26 13.87 -19.76
N LYS A 290 -15.58 14.97 -19.05
CA LYS A 290 -16.20 16.17 -19.64
C LYS A 290 -15.27 16.89 -20.62
N SER A 291 -13.96 16.87 -20.38
CA SER A 291 -12.96 17.44 -21.29
C SER A 291 -12.71 16.59 -22.54
N GLY A 292 -13.35 15.41 -22.64
CA GLY A 292 -13.31 14.56 -23.83
C GLY A 292 -12.23 13.49 -23.83
N SER A 293 -11.55 13.27 -22.70
CA SER A 293 -10.57 12.18 -22.55
C SER A 293 -11.26 10.83 -22.72
N LYS A 294 -10.74 9.96 -23.59
CA LYS A 294 -11.38 8.66 -23.90
C LYS A 294 -10.73 7.53 -23.14
N ARG A 295 -9.40 7.54 -23.01
CA ARG A 295 -8.62 6.56 -22.25
C ARG A 295 -8.03 7.24 -21.02
N ILE A 296 -8.63 6.99 -19.87
CA ILE A 296 -8.25 7.62 -18.60
C ILE A 296 -7.67 6.54 -17.67
N ALA A 297 -6.48 6.77 -17.13
CA ALA A 297 -5.90 5.95 -16.08
C ALA A 297 -6.06 6.63 -14.71
N VAL A 298 -6.47 5.88 -13.70
CA VAL A 298 -6.51 6.32 -12.29
C VAL A 298 -5.43 5.56 -11.53
N LEU A 299 -4.27 6.20 -11.33
CA LEU A 299 -3.08 5.64 -10.69
C LEU A 299 -3.08 5.93 -9.19
N TYR A 300 -3.44 4.91 -8.40
CA TYR A 300 -3.58 5.01 -6.95
C TYR A 300 -2.99 3.76 -6.26
N GLY A 301 -2.68 3.87 -4.97
CA GLY A 301 -2.26 2.75 -4.14
C GLY A 301 -3.35 1.67 -4.06
N GLY A 302 -2.96 0.40 -3.95
CA GLY A 302 -3.92 -0.72 -3.93
C GLY A 302 -5.02 -0.64 -2.87
N GLY A 303 -4.76 0.03 -1.74
CA GLY A 303 -5.77 0.27 -0.70
C GLY A 303 -6.93 1.19 -1.12
N HIS A 304 -6.74 2.04 -2.13
CA HIS A 304 -7.78 2.95 -2.63
C HIS A 304 -8.71 2.29 -3.66
N MET A 305 -8.24 1.22 -4.33
CA MET A 305 -8.92 0.59 -5.46
C MET A 305 -10.31 0.01 -5.14
N PRO A 306 -10.53 -0.63 -3.96
CA PRO A 306 -11.86 -1.11 -3.55
C PRO A 306 -12.98 -0.09 -3.70
N ASP A 307 -12.79 1.07 -3.06
CA ASP A 307 -13.77 2.15 -3.04
C ASP A 307 -13.85 2.84 -4.40
N LEU A 308 -12.73 3.10 -5.08
CA LEU A 308 -12.74 3.62 -6.46
C LEU A 308 -13.51 2.71 -7.42
N GLY A 309 -13.28 1.40 -7.37
CA GLY A 309 -13.96 0.42 -8.21
C GLY A 309 -15.46 0.36 -7.95
N ARG A 310 -15.90 0.62 -6.70
CA ARG A 310 -17.31 0.73 -6.33
C ARG A 310 -17.91 2.01 -6.92
N ARG A 311 -17.25 3.15 -6.71
CA ARG A 311 -17.68 4.45 -7.27
C ARG A 311 -17.76 4.43 -8.80
N LEU A 312 -16.83 3.79 -9.51
CA LEU A 312 -16.93 3.64 -10.97
C LEU A 312 -18.22 2.91 -11.39
N GLN A 313 -18.65 1.91 -10.63
CA GLN A 313 -19.88 1.17 -10.91
C GLN A 313 -21.11 1.99 -10.54
N ASP A 314 -21.14 2.57 -9.34
CA ASP A 314 -22.31 3.22 -8.76
C ASP A 314 -22.55 4.64 -9.29
N GLU A 315 -21.47 5.43 -9.45
CA GLU A 315 -21.54 6.84 -9.84
C GLU A 315 -21.38 7.04 -11.37
N PHE A 316 -20.65 6.15 -12.05
CA PHE A 316 -20.33 6.30 -13.48
C PHE A 316 -20.93 5.21 -14.38
N GLU A 317 -21.63 4.20 -13.83
CA GLU A 317 -22.18 3.06 -14.59
C GLU A 317 -21.13 2.34 -15.45
N LEU A 318 -19.88 2.33 -14.97
CA LEU A 318 -18.76 1.67 -15.61
C LEU A 318 -18.59 0.27 -15.02
N VAL A 319 -18.59 -0.75 -15.86
CA VAL A 319 -18.45 -2.15 -15.45
C VAL A 319 -17.05 -2.67 -15.79
N PRO A 320 -16.46 -3.53 -14.95
CA PRO A 320 -15.16 -4.11 -15.23
C PRO A 320 -15.25 -4.98 -16.49
N SER A 321 -14.22 -4.91 -17.33
CA SER A 321 -14.19 -5.51 -18.68
C SER A 321 -12.95 -6.37 -18.92
N SER A 322 -11.81 -6.01 -18.32
CA SER A 322 -10.58 -6.82 -18.41
C SER A 322 -9.65 -6.52 -17.24
N VAL A 323 -8.77 -7.47 -16.94
CA VAL A 323 -7.80 -7.36 -15.84
C VAL A 323 -6.43 -7.80 -16.34
N GLN A 324 -5.43 -6.98 -16.09
CA GLN A 324 -4.03 -7.27 -16.37
C GLN A 324 -3.23 -7.24 -15.07
N TRP A 325 -2.38 -8.25 -14.85
CA TRP A 325 -1.54 -8.31 -13.66
C TRP A 325 -0.11 -7.89 -13.97
N MET A 326 0.42 -6.97 -13.19
CA MET A 326 1.81 -6.50 -13.23
C MET A 326 2.56 -7.03 -12.02
N THR A 327 3.77 -7.57 -12.22
CA THR A 327 4.58 -8.09 -11.10
C THR A 327 5.38 -6.96 -10.49
N ALA A 328 5.12 -6.65 -9.20
CA ALA A 328 5.79 -5.62 -8.44
C ALA A 328 7.17 -6.07 -7.96
N TRP A 329 7.26 -7.29 -7.43
CA TRP A 329 8.53 -7.96 -7.17
C TRP A 329 8.40 -9.47 -7.25
N SER A 330 9.54 -10.15 -7.43
CA SER A 330 9.65 -11.60 -7.40
C SER A 330 10.76 -12.09 -6.48
N ILE A 331 10.52 -13.24 -5.86
CA ILE A 331 11.45 -13.92 -4.97
C ILE A 331 11.68 -15.29 -5.60
N LYS A 332 12.88 -15.47 -6.14
CA LYS A 332 13.26 -16.72 -6.79
C LYS A 332 13.54 -17.78 -5.75
N LYS A 333 13.01 -18.98 -5.94
CA LYS A 333 13.41 -20.16 -5.16
C LYS A 333 14.78 -20.62 -5.67
N ASN A 334 15.86 -19.95 -5.27
CA ASN A 334 17.21 -20.38 -5.65
C ASN A 334 17.52 -21.71 -4.94
N THR A 335 17.66 -22.80 -5.70
CA THR A 335 18.10 -24.12 -5.23
C THR A 335 19.61 -24.19 -4.94
N ALA A 336 20.35 -23.09 -5.10
CA ALA A 336 21.80 -23.04 -4.95
C ALA A 336 22.22 -21.99 -3.91
N ALA A 337 22.34 -22.41 -2.65
CA ALA A 337 23.26 -21.85 -1.67
C ALA A 337 23.43 -22.87 -0.51
N ALA A 338 24.02 -24.02 -0.84
CA ALA A 338 24.72 -24.82 0.16
C ALA A 338 26.20 -24.42 0.11
N ALA A 339 26.80 -24.31 1.30
CA ALA A 339 28.22 -24.07 1.61
C ALA A 339 28.69 -22.59 1.64
N ALA A 340 28.93 -22.08 2.85
CA ALA A 340 30.24 -21.57 3.25
C ALA A 340 30.31 -21.40 4.78
N ASP A 341 31.15 -22.27 5.36
CA ASP A 341 32.05 -22.15 6.50
C ASP A 341 31.76 -21.24 7.71
N SER A 342 31.97 -21.86 8.87
CA SER A 342 31.92 -21.29 10.21
C SER A 342 33.24 -20.62 10.60
N SER A 343 33.22 -19.30 10.81
CA SER A 343 34.12 -18.60 11.76
C SER A 343 33.59 -17.19 12.03
N PHE A 344 32.93 -17.01 13.19
CA PHE A 344 32.27 -15.80 13.74
C PHE A 344 31.36 -14.96 12.79
N PRO A 345 30.10 -14.70 13.14
CA PRO A 345 29.00 -14.95 12.21
C PRO A 345 28.54 -13.74 11.37
N LEU A 346 29.21 -12.59 11.46
CA LEU A 346 28.71 -11.35 10.85
C LEU A 346 29.84 -10.54 10.22
N ASN A 347 29.76 -10.30 8.91
CA ASN A 347 30.67 -9.41 8.21
C ASN A 347 30.34 -7.93 8.51
N ARG A 348 31.26 -7.02 8.16
CA ARG A 348 31.12 -5.56 8.41
C ARG A 348 29.81 -4.94 7.91
N TYR A 349 29.24 -5.47 6.81
CA TYR A 349 27.97 -5.01 6.27
C TYR A 349 26.77 -5.57 7.03
N GLN A 350 26.86 -6.81 7.53
CA GLN A 350 25.85 -7.41 8.38
C GLN A 350 25.82 -6.78 9.78
N THR A 351 26.98 -6.44 10.35
CA THR A 351 27.06 -5.66 11.61
C THR A 351 26.49 -4.26 11.43
N LEU A 352 26.78 -3.62 10.30
CA LEU A 352 26.17 -2.32 9.97
C LEU A 352 24.66 -2.43 9.77
N ALA A 353 24.18 -3.48 9.11
CA ALA A 353 22.74 -3.74 8.95
C ALA A 353 22.06 -4.00 10.29
N LEU A 354 22.70 -4.71 11.22
CA LEU A 354 22.19 -4.93 12.57
C LEU A 354 22.21 -3.65 13.41
N LEU A 355 23.21 -2.79 13.25
CA LEU A 355 23.23 -1.46 13.88
C LEU A 355 22.12 -0.56 13.33
N ILE A 356 21.90 -0.58 12.01
CA ILE A 356 20.79 0.13 11.38
C ILE A 356 19.46 -0.44 11.88
N PHE A 357 19.30 -1.77 11.91
CA PHE A 357 18.10 -2.43 12.41
C PHE A 357 17.84 -2.13 13.89
N SER A 358 18.89 -2.14 14.72
CA SER A 358 18.83 -1.74 16.13
C SER A 358 18.46 -0.26 16.28
N SER A 359 18.94 0.61 15.40
CA SER A 359 18.58 2.03 15.38
C SER A 359 17.13 2.24 14.94
N VAL A 360 16.63 1.45 13.98
CA VAL A 360 15.22 1.46 13.57
C VAL A 360 14.33 0.94 14.69
N LEU A 361 14.72 -0.12 15.40
CA LEU A 361 14.02 -0.61 16.59
C LEU A 361 14.06 0.41 17.74
N ALA A 362 15.17 1.13 17.93
CA ALA A 362 15.26 2.18 18.93
C ALA A 362 14.40 3.40 18.58
N LEU A 363 14.34 3.77 17.30
CA LEU A 363 13.42 4.80 16.80
C LEU A 363 11.96 4.35 16.89
N ASP A 364 11.68 3.07 16.67
CA ASP A 364 10.36 2.45 16.84
C ASP A 364 9.95 2.49 18.33
N LEU A 365 10.83 2.10 19.24
CA LEU A 365 10.62 2.22 20.69
C LEU A 365 10.45 3.67 21.16
N TRP A 366 11.23 4.60 20.62
CA TRP A 366 11.09 6.03 20.93
C TRP A 366 9.78 6.62 20.36
N PHE A 367 9.37 6.18 19.17
CA PHE A 367 8.05 6.48 18.64
C PHE A 367 6.96 5.96 19.58
N TRP A 368 7.10 4.76 20.14
CA TRP A 368 6.20 4.23 21.17
C TRP A 368 6.22 5.04 22.47
N GLU A 369 7.34 5.58 22.89
CA GLU A 369 7.43 6.44 24.09
C GLU A 369 6.70 7.78 23.89
N LEU A 370 6.87 8.41 22.73
CA LEU A 370 6.10 9.61 22.33
C LEU A 370 4.60 9.29 22.18
N PHE A 371 4.29 8.10 21.64
CA PHE A 371 2.94 7.60 21.45
C PHE A 371 2.23 7.32 22.78
N PHE A 372 2.89 6.68 23.74
CA PHE A 372 2.34 6.46 25.08
C PHE A 372 2.26 7.75 25.90
N GLY A 373 3.28 8.61 25.84
CA GLY A 373 3.30 9.90 26.54
C GLY A 373 2.14 10.80 26.15
N THR A 374 1.77 10.83 24.86
CA THR A 374 0.60 11.59 24.38
C THR A 374 -0.72 10.96 24.81
N THR A 375 -0.87 9.63 24.81
CA THR A 375 -2.08 8.95 25.32
C THR A 375 -2.25 9.04 26.84
N VAL A 376 -1.16 9.01 27.61
CA VAL A 376 -1.21 9.13 29.09
C VAL A 376 -1.53 10.56 29.50
N ASN A 377 -0.94 11.56 28.82
CA ASN A 377 -1.28 12.96 29.06
C ASN A 377 -2.74 13.24 28.69
N TRP A 378 -3.22 12.73 27.55
CA TRP A 378 -4.63 12.89 27.16
C TRP A 378 -5.60 12.17 28.12
N ALA A 379 -5.28 10.94 28.55
CA ALA A 379 -6.11 10.21 29.51
C ALA A 379 -6.13 10.90 30.88
N SER A 380 -5.02 11.51 31.30
CA SER A 380 -4.93 12.33 32.50
C SER A 380 -5.74 13.62 32.38
N ASP A 381 -5.71 14.29 31.21
CA ASP A 381 -6.46 15.52 30.97
C ASP A 381 -7.96 15.25 30.96
N VAL A 382 -8.42 14.19 30.28
CA VAL A 382 -9.82 13.75 30.26
C VAL A 382 -10.29 13.30 31.66
N ALA A 383 -9.46 12.59 32.41
CA ALA A 383 -9.77 12.22 33.79
C ALA A 383 -9.89 13.46 34.69
N SER A 384 -9.05 14.48 34.48
CA SER A 384 -9.08 15.73 35.25
C SER A 384 -10.30 16.60 34.93
N GLU A 385 -10.75 16.63 33.67
CA GLU A 385 -11.99 17.30 33.26
C GLU A 385 -13.23 16.59 33.81
N LEU A 386 -13.28 15.25 33.76
CA LEU A 386 -14.36 14.47 34.35
C LEU A 386 -14.41 14.63 35.87
N PHE A 387 -13.27 14.71 36.54
CA PHE A 387 -13.23 14.91 37.98
C PHE A 387 -13.73 16.30 38.40
N ARG A 388 -13.42 17.33 37.61
CA ARG A 388 -13.94 18.70 37.79
C ARG A 388 -15.44 18.82 37.53
N TYR A 389 -15.97 18.06 36.58
CA TYR A 389 -17.40 18.07 36.25
C TYR A 389 -18.26 17.31 37.29
N VAL A 390 -17.67 16.36 38.01
CA VAL A 390 -18.36 15.58 39.04
C VAL A 390 -18.30 16.23 40.43
N HIS A 391 -17.32 17.12 40.68
CA HIS A 391 -17.08 17.73 42.00
C HIS A 391 -17.16 19.27 42.01
N GLY A 392 -17.59 19.90 40.92
CA GLY A 392 -17.96 21.31 40.85
C GLY A 392 -19.40 21.44 40.42
#